data_AF-A0A9E4SS04-F1
#
_entry.id   AF-A0A9E4SS04-F1
#
_cell.length_a   1.000
_cell.length_b   1.000
_cell.length_c   1.000
_cell.angle_alpha   90.00
_cell.angle_beta   90.00
_cell.angle_gamma   90.00
#
_symmetry.space_group_name_H-M   'P 1'
#
loop_
_entity.id
_entity.type
_entity.pdbx_description
1 polymer ?
#
loop_
_entity_poly.entity_id
_entity_poly.type
_entity_poly.pdbx_seq_one_letter_code
_entity_poly.pdbx_strand_id
1 'polypeptide(L)'
;YPITFDADGNWTASIILPVTAEVVAGGPVTIRAVDDQGLMRTTQITIKVPSISLEPASGRANTNFTVTGKDFPASSTATGAGSQVTISYGGAIQKIVSADAGGRFLITVQVPAGTSPSSNSTVRARVVGFDRSATAIHSVPGAEITVSPEVAVSGTAITVSGEGFPPNAVVTSVRAGNITVSSSSAPTTDGQGKFVSFFSMPVFSPGVQTITATAGGITGVTTFAVLEGAAVNEPLPTPPPSSLPAQALEPLTLGENLIRVWTFDNSTKTWEFYDPRPAFAKANTIKTMVPGRIYWLRLNRVQTTALNGKGVLLFEGWNLLPW
;
A
#
# COMPACT_ATOMS: atom_id res chain seq x y z
N TYR A 1 -32.37 30.28 32.64
CA TYR A 1 -33.84 30.38 32.68
C TYR A 1 -34.33 29.47 33.80
N PRO A 2 -35.23 29.89 34.68
CA PRO A 2 -35.63 29.07 35.83
C PRO A 2 -36.35 27.79 35.36
N ILE A 3 -36.05 26.67 36.02
CA ILE A 3 -36.74 25.40 35.82
C ILE A 3 -37.96 25.43 36.75
N THR A 4 -39.16 25.30 36.20
CA THR A 4 -40.41 25.27 36.97
C THR A 4 -40.66 23.85 37.50
N PHE A 5 -40.94 23.76 38.80
CA PHE A 5 -41.36 22.51 39.44
C PHE A 5 -42.82 22.18 39.11
N ASP A 6 -43.16 20.90 39.06
CA ASP A 6 -44.57 20.45 39.05
C ASP A 6 -45.21 20.62 40.44
N ALA A 7 -46.50 20.26 40.55
CA ALA A 7 -47.26 20.39 41.79
C ALA A 7 -46.69 19.57 42.96
N ASP A 8 -45.86 18.56 42.67
CA ASP A 8 -45.22 17.68 43.65
C ASP A 8 -43.74 18.07 43.91
N GLY A 9 -43.25 19.14 43.28
CA GLY A 9 -41.87 19.59 43.42
C GLY A 9 -40.86 18.85 42.54
N ASN A 10 -41.31 18.03 41.57
CA ASN A 10 -40.42 17.41 40.61
C ASN A 10 -40.08 18.36 39.48
N TRP A 11 -38.91 18.17 38.90
CA TRP A 11 -38.47 18.91 37.73
C TRP A 11 -37.56 18.03 36.88
N THR A 12 -37.54 18.35 35.58
CA THR A 12 -36.58 17.77 34.65
C THR A 12 -35.93 18.89 33.86
N ALA A 13 -34.63 18.78 33.64
CA ALA A 13 -33.92 19.69 32.76
C ALA A 13 -32.87 18.94 31.96
N SER A 14 -32.70 19.38 30.72
CA SER A 14 -31.62 18.94 29.86
C SER A 14 -30.50 19.95 29.92
N ILE A 15 -29.29 19.50 30.27
CA ILE A 15 -28.09 20.32 30.23
C ILE A 15 -27.17 19.83 29.11
N ILE A 16 -26.54 20.77 28.41
CA ILE A 16 -25.45 20.48 27.49
C ILE A 16 -24.16 20.81 28.24
N LEU A 17 -23.33 19.81 28.47
CA LEU A 17 -22.01 20.05 29.05
C LEU A 17 -21.16 20.81 28.02
N PRO A 18 -20.63 21.99 28.37
CA PRO A 18 -19.77 22.74 27.46
C PRO A 18 -18.47 21.96 27.23
N VAL A 19 -17.91 22.11 26.03
CA VAL A 19 -16.62 21.52 25.70
C VAL A 19 -15.53 22.43 26.26
N THR A 20 -15.10 22.15 27.50
CA THR A 20 -14.02 22.88 28.19
C THR A 20 -12.83 21.96 28.43
N ALA A 21 -11.68 22.53 28.80
CA ALA A 21 -10.50 21.74 29.12
C ALA A 21 -10.74 20.73 30.25
N GLU A 22 -11.57 21.10 31.25
CA GLU A 22 -11.95 20.25 32.38
C GLU A 22 -12.80 19.06 31.93
N VAL A 23 -13.83 19.29 31.11
CA VAL A 23 -14.70 18.21 30.62
C VAL A 23 -13.91 17.26 29.70
N VAL A 24 -13.06 17.81 28.83
CA VAL A 24 -12.24 17.03 27.90
C VAL A 24 -11.14 16.22 28.61
N ALA A 25 -10.67 16.66 29.77
CA ALA A 25 -9.71 15.92 30.59
C ALA A 25 -10.27 14.60 31.15
N GLY A 26 -11.60 14.43 31.16
CA GLY A 26 -12.29 13.28 31.73
C GLY A 26 -12.36 13.33 33.26
N GLY A 27 -13.02 12.34 33.85
CA GLY A 27 -13.22 12.25 35.30
C GLY A 27 -14.55 12.88 35.77
N PRO A 28 -14.72 13.05 37.09
CA PRO A 28 -15.97 13.51 37.66
C PRO A 28 -16.21 15.01 37.40
N VAL A 29 -17.37 15.35 36.86
CA VAL A 29 -17.89 16.71 36.74
C VAL A 29 -19.06 16.87 37.71
N THR A 30 -18.98 17.89 38.57
CA THR A 30 -20.03 18.17 39.55
C THR A 30 -21.11 19.05 38.93
N ILE A 31 -22.35 18.59 38.99
CA ILE A 31 -23.54 19.34 38.60
C ILE A 31 -24.15 19.90 39.89
N ARG A 32 -24.35 21.22 39.94
CA ARG A 32 -24.93 21.92 41.09
C ARG A 32 -26.27 22.54 40.68
N ALA A 33 -27.33 22.20 41.41
CA ALA A 33 -28.60 22.90 41.38
C ALA A 33 -28.71 23.81 42.60
N VAL A 34 -29.13 25.06 42.38
CA VAL A 34 -29.35 26.06 43.43
C VAL A 34 -30.73 26.67 43.21
N ASP A 35 -31.58 26.68 44.22
CA ASP A 35 -32.88 27.35 44.16
C ASP A 35 -32.76 28.87 44.45
N ASP A 36 -33.88 29.59 44.36
CA ASP A 36 -33.97 31.03 44.59
C ASP A 36 -33.77 31.43 46.06
N GLN A 37 -33.80 30.46 46.99
CA GLN A 37 -33.51 30.61 48.40
C GLN A 37 -32.06 30.20 48.78
N GLY A 38 -31.26 29.77 47.79
CA GLY A 38 -29.86 29.38 47.96
C GLY A 38 -29.64 27.93 48.43
N LEU A 39 -30.67 27.08 48.51
CA LEU A 39 -30.51 25.66 48.81
C LEU A 39 -29.74 24.98 47.68
N MET A 40 -28.71 24.22 48.05
CA MET A 40 -27.84 23.54 47.09
C MET A 40 -27.97 22.02 47.16
N ARG A 41 -28.04 21.41 45.97
CA ARG A 41 -27.87 19.96 45.79
C ARG A 41 -26.87 19.72 44.67
N THR A 42 -26.02 18.72 44.88
CA THR A 42 -25.00 18.33 43.91
C THR A 42 -25.18 16.88 43.50
N THR A 43 -24.88 16.60 42.24
CA THR A 43 -24.65 15.25 41.73
C THR A 43 -23.39 15.26 40.87
N GLN A 44 -22.88 14.08 40.53
CA GLN A 44 -21.70 13.95 39.68
C GLN A 44 -22.00 13.10 38.45
N ILE A 45 -21.40 13.48 37.33
CA ILE A 45 -21.30 12.67 36.12
C ILE A 45 -19.83 12.36 35.86
N THR A 46 -19.51 11.14 35.46
CA THR A 46 -18.14 10.78 35.09
C THR A 46 -17.98 10.89 33.57
N ILE A 47 -17.09 11.78 33.13
CA ILE A 47 -16.73 11.93 31.73
C ILE A 47 -15.64 10.93 31.39
N LYS A 48 -15.90 10.11 30.36
CA LYS A 48 -14.93 9.13 29.88
C LYS A 48 -13.80 9.81 29.11
N VAL A 49 -12.68 9.13 29.06
CA VAL A 49 -11.52 9.57 28.28
C VAL A 49 -11.65 9.07 26.84
N PRO A 50 -11.35 9.89 25.82
CA PRO A 50 -11.43 9.45 24.43
C PRO A 50 -10.54 8.23 24.15
N SER A 51 -10.99 7.33 23.30
CA SER A 51 -10.23 6.15 22.86
C SER A 51 -10.40 5.91 21.36
N ILE A 52 -9.39 5.29 20.73
CA ILE A 52 -9.46 4.84 19.33
C ILE A 52 -9.03 3.38 19.20
N SER A 53 -9.62 2.69 18.22
CA SER A 53 -9.19 1.36 17.76
C SER A 53 -9.00 1.34 16.25
N LEU A 54 -8.08 0.49 15.78
CA LEU A 54 -7.68 0.37 14.38
C LEU A 54 -8.06 -1.01 13.84
N GLU A 55 -8.64 -1.07 12.65
CA GLU A 55 -8.95 -2.34 11.98
C GLU A 55 -8.68 -2.27 10.46
N PRO A 56 -7.72 -3.05 9.92
CA PRO A 56 -6.75 -3.86 10.67
C PRO A 56 -5.78 -2.98 11.49
N ALA A 57 -5.19 -3.55 12.54
CA ALA A 57 -4.14 -2.88 13.33
C ALA A 57 -2.74 -2.90 12.68
N SER A 58 -2.62 -3.59 11.54
CA SER A 58 -1.40 -3.67 10.74
C SER A 58 -1.71 -3.57 9.25
N GLY A 59 -0.82 -2.93 8.50
CA GLY A 59 -1.01 -2.71 7.07
C GLY A 59 0.25 -2.14 6.44
N ARG A 60 0.50 -2.50 5.17
CA ARG A 60 1.62 -1.99 4.38
C ARG A 60 1.29 -0.60 3.83
N ALA A 61 2.28 0.11 3.29
CA ALA A 61 2.06 1.37 2.58
C ALA A 61 0.97 1.23 1.50
N ASN A 62 0.16 2.27 1.31
CA ASN A 62 -0.99 2.33 0.40
C ASN A 62 -2.18 1.42 0.75
N THR A 63 -2.14 0.65 1.84
CA THR A 63 -3.31 -0.09 2.33
C THR A 63 -4.23 0.79 3.16
N ASN A 64 -5.51 0.42 3.24
CA ASN A 64 -6.51 1.14 4.02
C ASN A 64 -6.76 0.45 5.35
N PHE A 65 -7.01 1.23 6.39
CA PHE A 65 -7.49 0.76 7.69
C PHE A 65 -8.55 1.71 8.23
N THR A 66 -9.36 1.20 9.14
CA THR A 66 -10.45 1.94 9.76
C THR A 66 -10.04 2.42 11.15
N VAL A 67 -10.31 3.69 11.45
CA VAL A 67 -10.18 4.28 12.78
C VAL A 67 -11.58 4.42 13.38
N THR A 68 -11.82 3.74 14.49
CA THR A 68 -13.04 3.89 15.29
C THR A 68 -12.73 4.72 16.53
N GLY A 69 -13.39 5.86 16.69
CA GLY A 69 -13.30 6.69 17.89
C GLY A 69 -14.49 6.53 18.83
N LYS A 70 -14.25 6.60 20.13
CA LYS A 70 -15.26 6.59 21.19
C LYS A 70 -14.96 7.65 22.26
N ASP A 71 -16.01 8.11 22.92
CA ASP A 71 -15.96 9.04 24.05
C ASP A 71 -15.29 10.39 23.71
N PHE A 72 -15.33 10.80 22.44
CA PHE A 72 -14.93 12.14 22.02
C PHE A 72 -16.05 13.15 22.32
N PRO A 73 -15.73 14.43 22.54
CA PRO A 73 -16.76 15.45 22.66
C PRO A 73 -17.66 15.43 21.42
N ALA A 74 -18.98 15.34 21.64
CA ALA A 74 -19.96 15.31 20.56
C ALA A 74 -20.00 16.65 19.82
N SER A 75 -20.35 16.61 18.53
CA SER A 75 -20.71 17.81 17.80
C SER A 75 -22.13 18.24 18.16
N SER A 76 -22.31 19.49 18.60
CA SER A 76 -23.61 20.06 18.96
C SER A 76 -23.83 21.38 18.21
N THR A 77 -25.05 21.57 17.69
CA THR A 77 -25.47 22.85 17.09
C THR A 77 -25.64 23.95 18.13
N ALA A 78 -25.78 23.60 19.42
CA ALA A 78 -25.97 24.55 20.52
C ALA A 78 -24.67 25.20 21.03
N THR A 79 -23.50 24.64 20.69
CA THR A 79 -22.18 25.12 21.19
C THR A 79 -21.33 25.82 20.13
N GLY A 80 -21.89 26.13 18.96
CA GLY A 80 -21.31 27.09 17.98
C GLY A 80 -20.07 26.61 17.18
N ALA A 81 -19.39 25.56 17.60
CA ALA A 81 -18.42 24.83 16.78
C ALA A 81 -18.56 23.35 17.13
N GLY A 82 -18.87 22.51 16.14
CA GLY A 82 -18.85 21.07 16.34
C GLY A 82 -17.47 20.65 16.83
N SER A 83 -17.40 19.85 17.88
CA SER A 83 -16.14 19.29 18.38
C SER A 83 -15.44 18.51 17.26
N GLN A 84 -14.40 19.11 16.71
CA GLN A 84 -13.61 18.50 15.65
C GLN A 84 -12.50 17.64 16.25
N VAL A 85 -12.17 16.57 15.54
CA VAL A 85 -11.10 15.64 15.86
C VAL A 85 -10.16 15.57 14.67
N THR A 86 -8.90 15.97 14.88
CA THR A 86 -7.84 15.81 13.89
C THR A 86 -7.24 14.41 14.01
N ILE A 87 -7.26 13.65 12.92
CA ILE A 87 -6.65 12.34 12.81
C ILE A 87 -5.31 12.49 12.11
N SER A 88 -4.24 12.02 12.73
CA SER A 88 -2.89 11.99 12.15
C SER A 88 -2.27 10.60 12.21
N TYR A 89 -1.37 10.33 11.27
CA TYR A 89 -0.59 9.11 11.15
C TYR A 89 0.89 9.47 11.09
N GLY A 90 1.70 8.95 12.01
CA GLY A 90 3.14 9.29 12.08
C GLY A 90 3.39 10.79 12.25
N GLY A 91 2.43 11.54 12.80
CA GLY A 91 2.47 13.00 12.95
C GLY A 91 1.85 13.80 11.80
N ALA A 92 1.68 13.21 10.61
CA ALA A 92 1.06 13.88 9.47
C ALA A 92 -0.48 13.82 9.55
N ILE A 93 -1.15 14.97 9.39
CA ILE A 93 -2.61 15.06 9.39
C ILE A 93 -3.17 14.31 8.18
N GLN A 94 -4.15 13.43 8.44
CA GLN A 94 -4.86 12.65 7.43
C GLN A 94 -6.25 13.21 7.19
N LYS A 95 -7.00 13.50 8.27
CA LYS A 95 -8.39 13.93 8.18
C LYS A 95 -8.80 14.76 9.38
N ILE A 96 -9.82 15.60 9.21
CA ILE A 96 -10.54 16.26 10.30
C ILE A 96 -11.98 15.74 10.25
N VAL A 97 -12.51 15.31 11.39
CA VAL A 97 -13.86 14.75 11.51
C VAL A 97 -14.60 15.34 12.71
N SER A 98 -15.92 15.17 12.73
CA SER A 98 -16.74 15.48 13.90
C SER A 98 -17.28 14.18 14.48
N ALA A 99 -17.33 14.07 15.80
CA ALA A 99 -17.98 12.96 16.47
C ALA A 99 -19.52 13.11 16.42
N ASP A 100 -20.23 11.98 16.39
CA ASP A 100 -21.68 11.91 16.47
C ASP A 100 -22.20 12.35 17.86
N ALA A 101 -23.52 12.36 18.05
CA ALA A 101 -24.15 12.73 19.32
C ALA A 101 -23.73 11.83 20.51
N GLY A 102 -23.21 10.63 20.25
CA GLY A 102 -22.67 9.71 21.24
C GLY A 102 -21.15 9.78 21.40
N GLY A 103 -20.48 10.77 20.78
CA GLY A 103 -19.03 10.93 20.86
C GLY A 103 -18.24 9.91 20.04
N ARG A 104 -18.85 9.32 19.01
CA ARG A 104 -18.23 8.30 18.15
C ARG A 104 -17.94 8.82 16.76
N PHE A 105 -16.93 8.27 16.12
CA PHE A 105 -16.72 8.44 14.68
C PHE A 105 -16.14 7.16 14.08
N LEU A 106 -16.32 6.99 12.78
CA LEU A 106 -15.75 5.89 12.01
C LEU A 106 -15.22 6.45 10.70
N ILE A 107 -13.93 6.24 10.41
CA ILE A 107 -13.34 6.66 9.14
C ILE A 107 -12.37 5.63 8.60
N THR A 108 -12.20 5.66 7.28
CA THR A 108 -11.09 4.98 6.60
C THR A 108 -9.94 5.96 6.39
N VAL A 109 -8.73 5.50 6.66
CA VAL A 109 -7.45 6.18 6.46
C VAL A 109 -6.54 5.25 5.66
N GLN A 110 -5.68 5.80 4.81
CA GLN A 110 -4.68 5.04 4.08
C GLN A 110 -3.32 5.16 4.78
N VAL A 111 -2.56 4.07 4.85
CA VAL A 111 -1.15 4.11 5.25
C VAL A 111 -0.36 4.90 4.19
N PRO A 112 0.33 5.99 4.54
CA PRO A 112 1.05 6.81 3.56
C PRO A 112 2.05 6.01 2.71
N ALA A 113 2.16 6.35 1.41
CA ALA A 113 2.96 5.63 0.42
C ALA A 113 4.46 5.50 0.79
N GLY A 114 5.02 6.47 1.51
CA GLY A 114 6.43 6.49 1.93
C GLY A 114 6.71 5.86 3.29
N THR A 115 5.73 5.18 3.90
CA THR A 115 5.91 4.59 5.22
C THR A 115 6.89 3.42 5.14
N SER A 116 7.97 3.48 5.93
CA SER A 116 8.99 2.43 5.94
C SER A 116 8.43 1.09 6.41
N PRO A 117 8.76 -0.04 5.76
CA PRO A 117 8.42 -1.37 6.26
C PRO A 117 9.18 -1.68 7.56
N SER A 118 8.73 -2.70 8.29
CA SER A 118 9.27 -3.10 9.60
C SER A 118 9.25 -1.95 10.62
N SER A 119 8.20 -1.14 10.62
CA SER A 119 8.07 0.04 11.48
C SER A 119 6.73 0.08 12.21
N ASN A 120 6.65 0.92 13.24
CA ASN A 120 5.43 1.22 13.94
C ASN A 120 5.11 2.71 13.80
N SER A 121 3.87 3.02 13.45
CA SER A 121 3.41 4.40 13.34
C SER A 121 2.29 4.69 14.34
N THR A 122 2.37 5.85 14.98
CA THR A 122 1.32 6.30 15.89
C THR A 122 0.17 6.90 15.08
N VAL A 123 -1.03 6.36 15.27
CA VAL A 123 -2.28 7.02 14.89
C VAL A 123 -2.75 7.83 16.08
N ARG A 124 -3.02 9.13 15.87
CA ARG A 124 -3.48 10.04 16.92
C ARG A 124 -4.79 10.70 16.50
N ALA A 125 -5.76 10.68 17.38
CA ALA A 125 -7.02 11.41 17.25
C ALA A 125 -7.05 12.51 18.32
N ARG A 126 -6.84 13.77 17.92
CA ARG A 126 -6.74 14.93 18.82
C ARG A 126 -7.99 15.80 18.73
N VAL A 127 -8.55 16.17 19.88
CA VAL A 127 -9.64 17.15 19.94
C VAL A 127 -9.09 18.53 19.58
N VAL A 128 -9.68 19.19 18.57
CA VAL A 128 -9.24 20.52 18.13
C VAL A 128 -9.45 21.54 19.24
N GLY A 129 -8.45 22.40 19.47
CA GLY A 129 -8.48 23.42 20.52
C GLY A 129 -8.08 22.92 21.92
N PHE A 130 -7.85 21.62 22.10
CA PHE A 130 -7.48 21.04 23.39
C PHE A 130 -6.25 20.13 23.26
N ASP A 131 -5.48 20.01 24.34
CA ASP A 131 -4.37 19.07 24.40
C ASP A 131 -4.81 17.68 24.87
N ARG A 132 -5.86 17.16 24.23
CA ARG A 132 -6.39 15.82 24.50
C ARG A 132 -6.40 15.00 23.23
N SER A 133 -5.87 13.79 23.33
CA SER A 133 -5.89 12.84 22.23
C SER A 133 -6.03 11.41 22.71
N ALA A 134 -6.55 10.57 21.84
CA ALA A 134 -6.41 9.12 21.92
C ALA A 134 -5.34 8.68 20.91
N THR A 135 -4.59 7.64 21.25
CA THR A 135 -3.55 7.08 20.38
C THR A 135 -3.72 5.58 20.24
N ALA A 136 -3.32 5.07 19.09
CA ALA A 136 -3.14 3.66 18.81
C ALA A 136 -1.89 3.47 17.97
N ILE A 137 -1.24 2.31 18.09
CA ILE A 137 -0.09 1.97 17.26
C ILE A 137 -0.58 1.13 16.08
N HIS A 138 -0.19 1.54 14.88
CA HIS A 138 -0.38 0.77 13.66
C HIS A 138 0.96 0.16 13.24
N SER A 139 1.00 -1.17 13.10
CA SER A 139 2.21 -1.89 12.68
C SER A 139 2.33 -1.91 11.16
N VAL A 140 3.55 -1.73 10.64
CA VAL A 140 3.88 -1.79 9.21
C VAL A 140 4.78 -3.00 9.00
N PRO A 141 4.23 -4.14 8.50
CA PRO A 141 5.00 -5.37 8.33
C PRO A 141 6.26 -5.19 7.47
N GLY A 142 7.26 -6.03 7.73
CA GLY A 142 8.51 -6.08 6.95
C GLY A 142 8.31 -6.65 5.54
N ALA A 143 9.26 -6.39 4.64
CA ALA A 143 9.27 -7.03 3.33
C ALA A 143 9.64 -8.52 3.48
N GLU A 144 8.99 -9.37 2.71
CA GLU A 144 9.17 -10.82 2.76
C GLU A 144 9.40 -11.35 1.35
N ILE A 145 10.13 -12.46 1.26
CA ILE A 145 10.29 -13.21 0.01
C ILE A 145 9.96 -14.67 0.23
N THR A 146 9.40 -15.29 -0.80
CA THR A 146 9.15 -16.74 -0.88
C THR A 146 9.83 -17.29 -2.11
N VAL A 147 10.15 -18.59 -2.07
CA VAL A 147 10.80 -19.30 -3.18
C VAL A 147 10.00 -20.53 -3.56
N SER A 148 9.98 -20.85 -4.85
CA SER A 148 9.35 -22.07 -5.36
C SER A 148 10.24 -22.68 -6.47
N PRO A 149 10.66 -23.95 -6.33
CA PRO A 149 10.52 -24.79 -5.14
C PRO A 149 11.28 -24.23 -3.92
N GLU A 150 11.03 -24.76 -2.71
CA GLU A 150 11.77 -24.42 -1.47
C GLU A 150 13.00 -25.32 -1.26
N VAL A 151 13.05 -26.44 -1.97
CA VAL A 151 14.09 -27.46 -1.89
C VAL A 151 14.35 -28.04 -3.28
N ALA A 152 15.61 -28.12 -3.70
CA ALA A 152 16.01 -28.74 -4.97
C ALA A 152 17.52 -29.02 -5.03
N VAL A 153 17.97 -29.70 -6.08
CA VAL A 153 19.39 -29.82 -6.42
C VAL A 153 19.90 -28.55 -7.12
N SER A 154 21.21 -28.41 -7.28
CA SER A 154 21.78 -27.29 -8.04
C SER A 154 21.32 -27.28 -9.50
N GLY A 155 21.20 -26.09 -10.07
CA GLY A 155 20.78 -25.85 -11.45
C GLY A 155 19.27 -25.89 -11.71
N THR A 156 18.46 -26.27 -10.72
CA THR A 156 16.99 -26.13 -10.77
C THR A 156 16.60 -24.66 -10.91
N ALA A 157 15.55 -24.40 -11.70
CA ALA A 157 15.02 -23.05 -11.87
C ALA A 157 14.15 -22.67 -10.65
N ILE A 158 14.54 -21.59 -9.97
CA ILE A 158 13.87 -21.11 -8.75
C ILE A 158 13.11 -19.83 -9.07
N THR A 159 11.84 -19.79 -8.68
CA THR A 159 11.03 -18.58 -8.65
C THR A 159 11.17 -17.89 -7.30
N VAL A 160 11.50 -16.60 -7.30
CA VAL A 160 11.48 -15.73 -6.11
C VAL A 160 10.31 -14.79 -6.22
N SER A 161 9.41 -14.80 -5.23
CA SER A 161 8.31 -13.83 -5.14
C SER A 161 8.53 -12.95 -3.91
N GLY A 162 8.55 -11.64 -4.10
CA GLY A 162 8.64 -10.69 -2.99
C GLY A 162 7.34 -9.94 -2.75
N GLU A 163 7.08 -9.59 -1.49
CA GLU A 163 5.94 -8.79 -1.07
C GLU A 163 6.38 -7.74 -0.04
N GLY A 164 5.75 -6.56 -0.10
CA GLY A 164 5.95 -5.51 0.90
C GLY A 164 7.23 -4.72 0.78
N PHE A 165 7.87 -4.79 -0.39
CA PHE A 165 8.95 -3.90 -0.75
C PHE A 165 8.42 -2.51 -1.10
N PRO A 166 9.27 -1.47 -1.15
CA PRO A 166 8.85 -0.16 -1.62
C PRO A 166 8.22 -0.25 -3.03
N PRO A 167 7.11 0.46 -3.29
CA PRO A 167 6.41 0.38 -4.58
C PRO A 167 7.24 1.01 -5.71
N ASN A 168 7.12 0.47 -6.92
CA ASN A 168 7.83 0.94 -8.13
C ASN A 168 9.36 1.03 -7.98
N ALA A 169 9.95 0.17 -7.14
CA ALA A 169 11.37 0.14 -6.86
C ALA A 169 12.07 -0.94 -7.68
N VAL A 170 13.28 -0.64 -8.15
CA VAL A 170 14.13 -1.63 -8.83
C VAL A 170 14.61 -2.66 -7.81
N VAL A 171 14.52 -3.95 -8.15
CA VAL A 171 15.17 -5.04 -7.42
C VAL A 171 16.65 -5.01 -7.78
N THR A 172 17.48 -4.45 -6.90
CA THR A 172 18.90 -4.19 -7.15
C THR A 172 19.76 -5.44 -6.98
N SER A 173 19.32 -6.40 -6.17
CA SER A 173 20.08 -7.63 -5.95
C SER A 173 19.15 -8.79 -5.61
N VAL A 174 19.42 -9.96 -6.20
CA VAL A 174 18.98 -11.25 -5.70
C VAL A 174 20.24 -12.09 -5.47
N ARG A 175 20.38 -12.71 -4.30
CA ARG A 175 21.53 -13.56 -3.95
C ARG A 175 21.09 -14.90 -3.41
N ALA A 176 21.85 -15.94 -3.76
CA ALA A 176 21.83 -17.23 -3.11
C ALA A 176 23.16 -17.41 -2.38
N GLY A 177 23.13 -17.53 -1.06
CA GLY A 177 24.32 -17.42 -0.21
C GLY A 177 25.07 -16.12 -0.50
N ASN A 178 26.34 -16.23 -0.90
CA ASN A 178 27.18 -15.11 -1.28
C ASN A 178 27.25 -14.86 -2.81
N ILE A 179 26.45 -15.58 -3.61
CA ILE A 179 26.45 -15.51 -5.08
C ILE A 179 25.31 -14.62 -5.53
N THR A 180 25.61 -13.61 -6.36
CA THR A 180 24.59 -12.79 -7.02
C THR A 180 23.96 -13.58 -8.17
N VAL A 181 22.63 -13.73 -8.13
CA VAL A 181 21.81 -14.50 -9.08
C VAL A 181 20.76 -13.63 -9.77
N SER A 182 20.92 -12.31 -9.71
CA SER A 182 20.03 -11.35 -10.37
C SER A 182 19.89 -11.64 -11.86
N SER A 183 18.66 -11.49 -12.38
CA SER A 183 18.41 -11.48 -13.82
C SER A 183 19.13 -10.32 -14.51
N SER A 184 19.50 -10.50 -15.78
CA SER A 184 20.16 -9.46 -16.60
C SER A 184 19.32 -8.19 -16.76
N SER A 185 17.99 -8.35 -16.77
CA SER A 185 17.02 -7.27 -16.64
C SER A 185 16.48 -7.29 -15.22
N ALA A 186 16.87 -6.30 -14.40
CA ALA A 186 16.37 -6.19 -13.04
C ALA A 186 14.84 -5.97 -13.06
N PRO A 187 14.05 -6.79 -12.33
CA PRO A 187 12.63 -6.56 -12.20
C PRO A 187 12.39 -5.32 -11.33
N THR A 188 11.18 -4.78 -11.43
CA THR A 188 10.68 -3.70 -10.57
C THR A 188 9.53 -4.22 -9.74
N THR A 189 9.40 -3.75 -8.51
CA THR A 189 8.17 -3.97 -7.74
C THR A 189 7.00 -3.23 -8.37
N ASP A 190 5.80 -3.78 -8.25
CA ASP A 190 4.57 -3.11 -8.67
C ASP A 190 4.16 -2.01 -7.68
N GLY A 191 3.00 -1.38 -7.93
CA GLY A 191 2.47 -0.32 -7.06
C GLY A 191 2.09 -0.78 -5.65
N GLN A 192 2.04 -2.09 -5.40
CA GLN A 192 1.78 -2.71 -4.09
C GLN A 192 3.05 -3.30 -3.45
N GLY A 193 4.22 -3.13 -4.09
CA GLY A 193 5.48 -3.63 -3.55
C GLY A 193 5.74 -5.11 -3.81
N LYS A 194 5.02 -5.74 -4.74
CA LYS A 194 5.24 -7.13 -5.15
C LYS A 194 6.19 -7.22 -6.33
N PHE A 195 7.04 -8.23 -6.36
CA PHE A 195 7.83 -8.58 -7.55
C PHE A 195 7.93 -10.09 -7.72
N VAL A 196 8.30 -10.52 -8.93
CA VAL A 196 8.69 -11.89 -9.24
C VAL A 196 10.02 -11.87 -9.98
N SER A 197 10.91 -12.79 -9.65
CA SER A 197 12.20 -13.00 -10.31
C SER A 197 12.50 -14.50 -10.43
N PHE A 198 13.42 -14.86 -11.32
CA PHE A 198 13.80 -16.25 -11.55
C PHE A 198 15.32 -16.36 -11.65
N PHE A 199 15.88 -17.45 -11.13
CA PHE A 199 17.29 -17.77 -11.28
C PHE A 199 17.54 -19.28 -11.23
N SER A 200 18.63 -19.74 -11.82
CA SER A 200 19.05 -21.14 -11.71
C SER A 200 19.92 -21.29 -10.47
N MET A 201 19.59 -22.23 -9.59
CA MET A 201 20.30 -22.41 -8.33
C MET A 201 21.79 -22.67 -8.57
N PRO A 202 22.72 -21.87 -8.01
CA PRO A 202 24.15 -22.12 -8.16
C PRO A 202 24.58 -23.48 -7.59
N VAL A 203 25.79 -23.89 -7.94
CA VAL A 203 26.40 -25.10 -7.40
C VAL A 203 26.78 -24.87 -5.93
N PHE A 204 26.09 -25.56 -5.03
CA PHE A 204 26.34 -25.54 -3.59
C PHE A 204 26.51 -26.97 -3.07
N SER A 205 27.25 -27.12 -1.98
CA SER A 205 27.18 -28.34 -1.18
C SER A 205 25.76 -28.49 -0.60
N PRO A 206 25.26 -29.73 -0.43
CA PRO A 206 23.96 -29.97 0.18
C PRO A 206 23.83 -29.31 1.56
N GLY A 207 22.66 -28.75 1.84
CA GLY A 207 22.39 -28.02 3.09
C GLY A 207 21.53 -26.78 2.88
N VAL A 208 21.34 -26.01 3.96
CA VAL A 208 20.52 -24.81 3.93
C VAL A 208 21.33 -23.62 3.41
N GLN A 209 20.78 -22.91 2.44
CA GLN A 209 21.31 -21.66 1.91
C GLN A 209 20.32 -20.52 2.15
N THR A 210 20.85 -19.31 2.35
CA THR A 210 20.02 -18.11 2.46
C THR A 210 19.76 -17.53 1.07
N ILE A 211 18.52 -17.19 0.77
CA ILE A 211 18.16 -16.39 -0.40
C ILE A 211 17.83 -14.99 0.11
N THR A 212 18.37 -13.97 -0.53
CA THR A 212 18.08 -12.56 -0.21
C THR A 212 17.68 -11.81 -1.46
N ALA A 213 16.71 -10.91 -1.35
CA ALA A 213 16.39 -9.97 -2.40
C ALA A 213 16.31 -8.55 -1.85
N THR A 214 16.93 -7.60 -2.52
CA THR A 214 16.95 -6.20 -2.15
C THR A 214 16.24 -5.37 -3.19
N ALA A 215 15.23 -4.60 -2.77
CA ALA A 215 14.53 -3.64 -3.62
C ALA A 215 14.24 -2.36 -2.84
N GLY A 216 14.50 -1.20 -3.46
CA GLY A 216 14.29 0.11 -2.81
C GLY A 216 15.05 0.28 -1.49
N GLY A 217 16.20 -0.38 -1.34
CA GLY A 217 17.01 -0.35 -0.11
C GLY A 217 16.54 -1.29 1.01
N ILE A 218 15.42 -2.00 0.82
CA ILE A 218 14.89 -2.99 1.78
C ILE A 218 15.28 -4.38 1.32
N THR A 219 15.69 -5.24 2.26
CA THR A 219 16.08 -6.63 1.97
C THR A 219 15.11 -7.60 2.63
N GLY A 220 14.51 -8.46 1.81
CA GLY A 220 13.80 -9.66 2.26
C GLY A 220 14.74 -10.85 2.27
N VAL A 221 14.52 -11.78 3.20
CA VAL A 221 15.35 -12.96 3.40
C VAL A 221 14.46 -14.19 3.52
N THR A 222 14.87 -15.29 2.92
CA THR A 222 14.30 -16.62 3.13
C THR A 222 15.39 -17.68 3.07
N THR A 223 15.04 -18.92 3.41
CA THR A 223 15.94 -20.07 3.36
C THR A 223 15.53 -21.02 2.25
N PHE A 224 16.51 -21.71 1.67
CA PHE A 224 16.33 -22.73 0.65
C PHE A 224 17.19 -23.94 0.98
N ALA A 225 16.65 -25.16 0.82
CA ALA A 225 17.42 -26.38 1.06
C ALA A 225 17.98 -26.96 -0.25
N VAL A 226 19.30 -27.07 -0.34
CA VAL A 226 19.99 -27.71 -1.46
C VAL A 226 20.13 -29.21 -1.17
N LEU A 227 19.59 -30.05 -2.04
CA LEU A 227 19.68 -31.50 -1.94
C LEU A 227 21.01 -32.04 -2.49
N GLU A 228 21.40 -33.22 -2.03
CA GLU A 228 22.45 -34.01 -2.66
C GLU A 228 21.97 -34.55 -4.01
N GLY A 229 22.83 -34.46 -5.03
CA GLY A 229 22.53 -34.95 -6.36
C GLY A 229 23.35 -34.28 -7.46
N ALA A 230 23.25 -34.81 -8.67
CA ALA A 230 23.83 -34.17 -9.84
C ALA A 230 23.06 -32.87 -10.17
N ALA A 231 23.81 -31.84 -10.57
CA ALA A 231 23.19 -30.59 -11.02
C ALA A 231 22.33 -30.83 -12.26
N VAL A 232 21.17 -30.19 -12.32
CA VAL A 232 20.30 -30.19 -13.49
C VAL A 232 20.54 -28.95 -14.34
N ASN A 233 20.15 -28.99 -15.61
CA ASN A 233 20.13 -27.80 -16.47
C ASN A 233 18.68 -27.48 -16.83
N GLU A 234 17.98 -26.86 -15.89
CA GLU A 234 16.58 -26.48 -16.09
C GLU A 234 16.49 -25.08 -16.69
N PRO A 235 15.81 -24.90 -17.83
CA PRO A 235 15.60 -23.58 -18.40
C PRO A 235 14.77 -22.72 -17.44
N LEU A 236 15.16 -21.45 -17.26
CA LEU A 236 14.34 -20.51 -16.49
C LEU A 236 12.94 -20.39 -17.12
N PRO A 237 11.90 -20.14 -16.30
CA PRO A 237 10.59 -19.81 -16.81
C PRO A 237 10.69 -18.60 -17.74
N THR A 238 10.61 -18.86 -19.04
CA THR A 238 10.30 -17.83 -20.00
C THR A 238 8.84 -17.46 -19.75
N PRO A 239 8.47 -16.17 -19.65
CA PRO A 239 7.06 -15.80 -19.73
C PRO A 239 6.44 -16.55 -20.91
N PRO A 240 5.21 -17.09 -20.80
CA PRO A 240 4.54 -17.58 -21.99
C PRO A 240 4.58 -16.46 -23.04
N PRO A 241 4.81 -16.77 -24.34
CA PRO A 241 4.72 -15.74 -25.36
C PRO A 241 3.38 -15.05 -25.18
N SER A 242 3.42 -13.75 -24.88
CA SER A 242 2.19 -12.98 -24.80
C SER A 242 1.55 -12.97 -26.19
N SER A 243 0.23 -12.88 -26.18
CA SER A 243 -0.70 -12.82 -27.30
C SER A 243 -0.30 -11.88 -28.46
N LEU A 244 -1.14 -11.84 -29.50
CA LEU A 244 -1.06 -10.90 -30.64
C LEU A 244 -0.51 -9.52 -30.24
N PRO A 245 0.37 -8.87 -31.03
CA PRO A 245 0.99 -7.59 -30.66
C PRO A 245 0.01 -6.50 -30.22
N ALA A 246 -1.21 -6.49 -30.77
CA ALA A 246 -2.27 -5.56 -30.37
C ALA A 246 -2.69 -5.71 -28.90
N GLN A 247 -2.71 -6.93 -28.38
CA GLN A 247 -3.05 -7.20 -26.97
C GLN A 247 -1.85 -6.95 -26.07
N ALA A 248 -0.67 -7.38 -26.50
CA ALA A 248 0.58 -7.19 -25.77
C ALA A 248 0.94 -5.70 -25.57
N LEU A 249 0.62 -4.87 -26.56
CA LEU A 249 0.91 -3.43 -26.58
C LEU A 249 -0.35 -2.57 -26.37
N GLU A 250 -1.41 -3.17 -25.84
CA GLU A 250 -2.73 -2.55 -25.67
C GLU A 250 -2.67 -1.15 -25.01
N PRO A 251 -1.85 -0.94 -23.94
CA PRO A 251 -1.76 0.37 -23.30
C PRO A 251 -1.22 1.48 -24.23
N LEU A 252 -0.45 1.11 -25.26
CA LEU A 252 0.11 2.02 -26.24
C LEU A 252 -0.82 2.20 -27.46
N THR A 253 -1.58 1.17 -27.81
CA THR A 253 -2.50 1.22 -28.96
C THR A 253 -3.83 1.88 -28.62
N LEU A 254 -4.39 1.68 -27.42
CA LEU A 254 -5.64 2.32 -26.98
C LEU A 254 -5.54 3.85 -26.97
N GLY A 255 -4.37 4.38 -26.61
CA GLY A 255 -4.11 5.82 -26.62
C GLY A 255 -3.71 6.38 -27.99
N GLU A 256 -3.72 5.57 -29.06
CA GLU A 256 -3.18 5.91 -30.38
C GLU A 256 -1.73 6.42 -30.34
N ASN A 257 -0.96 5.96 -29.36
CA ASN A 257 0.41 6.43 -29.15
C ASN A 257 1.41 5.57 -29.93
N LEU A 258 1.14 4.28 -30.09
CA LEU A 258 1.99 3.38 -30.88
C LEU A 258 1.87 3.67 -32.38
N ILE A 259 2.99 4.03 -33.00
CA ILE A 259 3.09 4.18 -34.46
C ILE A 259 3.45 2.83 -35.09
N ARG A 260 4.58 2.24 -34.70
CA ARG A 260 5.17 1.04 -35.34
C ARG A 260 6.09 0.27 -34.40
N VAL A 261 6.28 -1.00 -34.71
CA VAL A 261 7.22 -1.91 -34.04
C VAL A 261 8.07 -2.64 -35.07
N TRP A 262 9.38 -2.76 -34.79
CA TRP A 262 10.29 -3.62 -35.54
C TRP A 262 11.03 -4.57 -34.61
N THR A 263 11.38 -5.75 -35.12
CA THR A 263 12.35 -6.66 -34.51
C THR A 263 13.19 -7.29 -35.61
N PHE A 264 14.43 -7.66 -35.28
CA PHE A 264 15.31 -8.38 -36.18
C PHE A 264 15.53 -9.79 -35.64
N ASP A 265 15.17 -10.81 -36.43
CA ASP A 265 15.47 -12.19 -36.10
C ASP A 265 16.89 -12.51 -36.59
N ASN A 266 17.81 -12.70 -35.64
CA ASN A 266 19.21 -12.95 -35.94
C ASN A 266 19.47 -14.36 -36.51
N SER A 267 18.54 -15.31 -36.34
CA SER A 267 18.68 -16.67 -36.87
C SER A 267 18.35 -16.72 -38.36
N THR A 268 17.27 -16.06 -38.77
CA THR A 268 16.81 -16.01 -40.16
C THR A 268 17.37 -14.80 -40.93
N LYS A 269 17.99 -13.84 -40.23
CA LYS A 269 18.49 -12.56 -40.77
C LYS A 269 17.39 -11.71 -41.40
N THR A 270 16.18 -11.76 -40.85
CA THR A 270 15.01 -11.05 -41.38
C THR A 270 14.48 -10.01 -40.40
N TRP A 271 13.96 -8.91 -40.95
CA TRP A 271 13.18 -7.93 -40.20
C TRP A 271 11.71 -8.31 -40.16
N GLU A 272 11.11 -8.15 -38.98
CA GLU A 272 9.67 -8.29 -38.76
C GLU A 272 9.08 -6.96 -38.32
N PHE A 273 7.80 -6.76 -38.63
CA PHE A 273 7.10 -5.48 -38.50
C PHE A 273 5.69 -5.62 -37.93
N TYR A 274 5.27 -4.60 -37.17
CA TYR A 274 3.88 -4.40 -36.75
C TYR A 274 3.49 -2.92 -36.74
N ASP A 275 2.30 -2.60 -37.26
CA ASP A 275 1.63 -1.29 -37.17
C ASP A 275 0.16 -1.52 -36.79
N PRO A 276 -0.35 -0.82 -35.74
CA PRO A 276 -1.69 -1.06 -35.24
C PRO A 276 -2.79 -0.51 -36.16
N ARG A 277 -2.46 0.34 -37.14
CA ARG A 277 -3.48 0.93 -38.02
C ARG A 277 -4.07 -0.13 -38.96
N PRO A 278 -5.40 -0.14 -39.17
CA PRO A 278 -6.07 -1.13 -40.02
C PRO A 278 -5.49 -1.28 -41.43
N ALA A 279 -4.97 -0.18 -41.99
CA ALA A 279 -4.33 -0.16 -43.32
C ALA A 279 -3.14 -1.13 -43.46
N PHE A 280 -2.47 -1.47 -42.35
CA PHE A 280 -1.29 -2.34 -42.34
C PHE A 280 -1.57 -3.76 -41.85
N ALA A 281 -2.83 -4.10 -41.54
CA ALA A 281 -3.18 -5.40 -40.96
C ALA A 281 -2.66 -6.60 -41.78
N LYS A 282 -2.66 -6.50 -43.12
CA LYS A 282 -2.15 -7.53 -44.04
C LYS A 282 -0.61 -7.58 -44.14
N ALA A 283 0.07 -6.47 -43.84
CA ALA A 283 1.53 -6.34 -43.93
C ALA A 283 2.26 -6.72 -42.63
N ASN A 284 1.53 -6.79 -41.50
CA ASN A 284 2.10 -7.13 -40.20
C ASN A 284 2.67 -8.54 -40.19
N THR A 285 3.95 -8.68 -39.87
CA THR A 285 4.69 -9.96 -39.81
C THR A 285 5.00 -10.40 -38.39
N ILE A 286 5.09 -9.49 -37.42
CA ILE A 286 5.13 -9.86 -36.00
C ILE A 286 3.74 -10.40 -35.63
N LYS A 287 3.65 -11.71 -35.37
CA LYS A 287 2.40 -12.37 -34.97
C LYS A 287 2.30 -12.60 -33.47
N THR A 288 3.43 -12.64 -32.78
CA THR A 288 3.55 -12.85 -31.33
C THR A 288 4.70 -12.00 -30.81
N MET A 289 4.58 -11.54 -29.56
CA MET A 289 5.68 -10.86 -28.87
C MET A 289 6.46 -11.89 -28.06
N VAL A 290 7.73 -12.11 -28.42
CA VAL A 290 8.56 -13.20 -27.90
C VAL A 290 9.47 -12.66 -26.80
N PRO A 291 9.40 -13.21 -25.57
CA PRO A 291 10.29 -12.79 -24.49
C PRO A 291 11.77 -12.96 -24.85
N GLY A 292 12.61 -12.04 -24.39
CA GLY A 292 14.03 -11.97 -24.69
C GLY A 292 14.36 -11.38 -26.07
N ARG A 293 13.38 -11.18 -26.96
CA ARG A 293 13.60 -10.44 -28.21
C ARG A 293 13.63 -8.94 -27.98
N ILE A 294 14.40 -8.25 -28.81
CA ILE A 294 14.52 -6.80 -28.80
C ILE A 294 13.54 -6.21 -29.81
N TYR A 295 12.70 -5.31 -29.35
CA TYR A 295 11.75 -4.58 -30.16
C TYR A 295 12.07 -3.08 -30.17
N TRP A 296 11.98 -2.47 -31.35
CA TRP A 296 12.00 -1.03 -31.53
C TRP A 296 10.56 -0.52 -31.65
N LEU A 297 10.11 0.25 -30.67
CA LEU A 297 8.76 0.84 -30.65
C LEU A 297 8.87 2.32 -30.99
N ARG A 298 8.10 2.78 -31.98
CA ARG A 298 7.98 4.21 -32.30
C ARG A 298 6.70 4.78 -31.73
N LEU A 299 6.79 5.84 -30.93
CA LEU A 299 5.64 6.50 -30.30
C LEU A 299 5.43 7.94 -30.80
N ASN A 300 4.19 8.42 -30.71
CA ASN A 300 3.79 9.80 -31.01
C ASN A 300 4.04 10.77 -29.84
N ARG A 301 4.11 10.28 -28.60
CA ARG A 301 4.30 11.07 -27.39
C ARG A 301 4.91 10.22 -26.26
N VAL A 302 5.47 10.88 -25.25
CA VAL A 302 5.96 10.23 -24.03
C VAL A 302 4.83 9.50 -23.30
N GLN A 303 5.09 8.31 -22.76
CA GLN A 303 4.13 7.55 -21.98
C GLN A 303 4.84 6.64 -20.96
N THR A 304 4.37 6.66 -19.72
CA THR A 304 4.71 5.64 -18.72
C THR A 304 3.60 4.59 -18.71
N THR A 305 3.94 3.32 -18.85
CA THR A 305 2.96 2.24 -18.87
C THR A 305 3.58 0.92 -18.39
N ALA A 306 2.76 -0.11 -18.16
CA ALA A 306 3.22 -1.47 -17.94
C ALA A 306 3.20 -2.26 -19.25
N LEU A 307 4.32 -2.85 -19.65
CA LEU A 307 4.42 -3.81 -20.76
C LEU A 307 5.00 -5.12 -20.23
N ASN A 308 4.37 -6.25 -20.58
CA ASN A 308 4.75 -7.59 -20.11
C ASN A 308 4.97 -7.66 -18.58
N GLY A 309 4.09 -7.01 -17.80
CA GLY A 309 4.18 -6.97 -16.33
C GLY A 309 5.29 -6.07 -15.76
N LYS A 310 6.03 -5.34 -16.61
CA LYS A 310 7.10 -4.41 -16.22
C LYS A 310 6.72 -2.96 -16.49
N GLY A 311 6.91 -2.08 -15.50
CA GLY A 311 6.77 -0.64 -15.68
C GLY A 311 7.87 -0.07 -16.56
N VAL A 312 7.51 0.66 -17.62
CA VAL A 312 8.43 1.26 -18.59
C VAL A 312 8.06 2.73 -18.85
N LEU A 313 9.08 3.58 -18.91
CA LEU A 313 8.98 4.96 -19.41
C LEU A 313 9.46 4.98 -20.86
N LEU A 314 8.59 5.38 -21.78
CA LEU A 314 8.87 5.46 -23.21
C LEU A 314 8.75 6.91 -23.69
N PHE A 315 9.69 7.33 -24.52
CA PHE A 315 9.79 8.68 -25.07
C PHE A 315 9.09 8.80 -26.42
N GLU A 316 8.80 10.02 -26.85
CA GLU A 316 8.40 10.28 -28.25
C GLU A 316 9.52 9.84 -29.20
N GLY A 317 9.17 9.20 -30.33
CA GLY A 317 10.15 8.62 -31.25
C GLY A 317 10.47 7.16 -30.93
N TRP A 318 11.70 6.72 -31.24
CA TRP A 318 12.10 5.31 -31.15
C TRP A 318 12.58 4.93 -29.75
N ASN A 319 12.05 3.83 -29.23
CA ASN A 319 12.41 3.23 -27.95
C ASN A 319 12.85 1.79 -28.19
N LEU A 320 13.98 1.41 -27.60
CA LEU A 320 14.47 0.03 -27.63
C LEU A 320 14.00 -0.70 -26.37
N LEU A 321 13.32 -1.83 -26.55
CA LEU A 321 12.72 -2.58 -25.46
C LEU A 321 13.05 -4.08 -25.60
N PRO A 322 13.73 -4.70 -24.63
CA PRO A 322 13.70 -6.16 -24.48
C PRO A 322 12.31 -6.56 -23.97
N TRP A 323 11.62 -7.44 -24.70
CA TRP A 323 10.31 -7.99 -24.32
C TRP A 323 10.44 -9.09 -23.27
#